data_AF-A0A514WMD7-F1
#
_entry.id   AF-A0A514WMD7-F1
#
_cell.length_a   1.000
_cell.length_b   1.000
_cell.length_c   1.000
_cell.angle_alpha   90.00
_cell.angle_beta   90.00
_cell.angle_gamma   90.00
#
_symmetry.space_group_name_H-M   'P 1'
#
loop_
_entity.id
_entity.type
_entity.pdbx_description
1 polymer ?
#
loop_
_entity_poly.entity_id
_entity_poly.type
_entity_poly.pdbx_seq_one_letter_code
_entity_poly.pdbx_strand_id
1 'polypeptide(L)'
;MNFPLSRRAFAAGAALLPMACTSAGKGALGPSAAPSATPVPVNPLVRQRADAQVFRHHDGNYYLTGSVPEYDRLVLRRSKTVAGLATAEERVLWRHEKTGPMSGFLWAPELHLIDNRWVMYFAAGPSGGGEDVFRIRTFAVVCDGPDPMTGNWSVLGEFKAPWDSFNLDSTSFIHRGVRYFSWAQREPGIETNSNLYIAPMKDALTLSAAPTRLSVPTLDWEIRGYKVNEAPAVIEHAGKLFMTYSASATDARYCLGLLSIDAEANLMDAKAWTKSPEPVFVTCRETSVYGPGHNSFTEDEQGRPLLVYHGRDYEAIQGDPLFNPDRHTRVQRLYFDDKGMPDFGVPVGNGAMPDRFVSVARPGTYMAHEGTRMTSARVALPQTQFRVEDAGAGTVTLSPILLSDHCLTATDDGGVAVAPRSAAPGQKFRRVTAGGGAVRFVSASDPAKALTVAPDGLRLAPGQDVASAWKVD
;
A
#
# COMPACT_ATOMS: atom_id res chain seq x y z
N MET A 1 -11.95 25.16 34.85
CA MET A 1 -10.87 25.99 35.43
C MET A 1 -9.64 25.78 34.57
N ASN A 2 -9.25 26.83 33.84
CA ASN A 2 -8.09 26.83 32.97
C ASN A 2 -6.80 26.77 33.79
N PHE A 3 -5.86 25.90 33.39
CA PHE A 3 -4.44 26.10 33.69
C PHE A 3 -3.64 26.06 32.38
N PRO A 4 -3.06 27.20 31.95
CA PRO A 4 -2.20 27.27 30.79
C PRO A 4 -0.76 26.94 31.20
N LEU A 5 0.02 26.32 30.32
CA LEU A 5 1.48 26.29 30.46
C LEU A 5 2.12 26.78 29.16
N SER A 6 2.78 27.93 29.29
CA SER A 6 3.44 28.69 28.24
C SER A 6 4.87 28.20 27.96
N ARG A 7 5.37 28.54 26.78
CA ARG A 7 6.77 28.37 26.34
C ARG A 7 7.65 29.55 26.79
N ARG A 8 8.81 29.24 27.39
CA ARG A 8 10.18 29.80 27.17
C ARG A 8 10.96 30.19 28.44
N ALA A 9 12.23 29.72 28.39
CA ALA A 9 13.48 30.26 28.94
C ALA A 9 13.77 30.11 30.46
N PHE A 10 14.90 29.49 30.80
CA PHE A 10 16.13 30.23 31.15
C PHE A 10 17.36 29.29 31.23
N ALA A 11 18.52 29.83 30.87
CA ALA A 11 19.82 29.16 30.88
C ALA A 11 20.70 29.66 32.04
N ALA A 12 21.76 28.89 32.31
CA ALA A 12 23.01 29.22 32.99
C ALA A 12 23.10 29.11 34.52
N GLY A 13 24.08 28.29 34.94
CA GLY A 13 24.63 28.21 36.29
C GLY A 13 25.88 27.33 36.28
N ALA A 14 27.01 27.91 35.91
CA ALA A 14 28.33 27.27 35.90
C ALA A 14 28.97 27.29 37.29
N ALA A 15 29.61 26.19 37.69
CA ALA A 15 30.61 26.15 38.74
C ALA A 15 31.79 25.29 38.26
N LEU A 16 32.99 25.89 38.30
CA LEU A 16 34.28 25.34 37.88
C LEU A 16 35.09 24.85 39.10
N LEU A 17 35.95 23.84 38.86
CA LEU A 17 37.28 23.52 39.43
C LEU A 17 37.41 22.06 39.93
N PRO A 18 38.61 21.45 39.95
CA PRO A 18 39.64 21.34 38.89
C PRO A 18 40.09 19.87 38.64
N MET A 19 41.00 19.72 37.66
CA MET A 19 41.59 18.50 37.11
C MET A 19 42.09 17.43 38.10
N ALA A 20 41.88 16.16 37.74
CA ALA A 20 42.86 15.09 37.93
C ALA A 20 42.94 14.23 36.65
N CYS A 21 44.08 14.33 35.95
CA CYS A 21 44.44 13.48 34.83
C CYS A 21 44.81 12.08 35.35
N THR A 22 44.08 11.04 34.93
CA THR A 22 44.59 9.66 34.96
C THR A 22 44.10 8.86 33.76
N SER A 23 45.08 8.44 32.95
CA SER A 23 45.11 7.25 32.09
C SER A 23 44.00 7.03 31.05
N ALA A 24 44.42 7.13 29.79
CA ALA A 24 43.72 6.68 28.60
C ALA A 24 43.29 5.20 28.69
N GLY A 25 41.98 4.96 28.81
CA GLY A 25 41.35 3.70 28.43
C GLY A 25 40.94 3.79 26.96
N LYS A 26 41.69 3.12 26.07
CA LYS A 26 41.26 2.85 24.70
C LYS A 26 40.05 1.91 24.72
N GLY A 27 38.85 2.46 24.91
CA GLY A 27 37.62 1.80 24.53
C GLY A 27 37.56 1.78 23.00
N ALA A 28 37.87 0.63 22.41
CA ALA A 28 37.68 0.40 21.00
C ALA A 28 36.17 0.50 20.70
N LEU A 29 35.72 1.68 20.28
CA LEU A 29 34.49 1.82 19.50
C LEU A 29 34.73 1.04 18.21
N GLY A 30 34.28 -0.21 18.19
CA GLY A 30 34.19 -0.98 16.95
C GLY A 30 33.40 -0.18 15.91
N PRO A 31 33.68 -0.36 14.61
CA PRO A 31 32.93 0.32 13.57
C PRO A 31 31.44 0.01 13.80
N SER A 32 30.65 1.07 13.99
CA SER A 32 29.20 0.99 13.89
C SER A 32 28.91 0.32 12.56
N ALA A 33 28.32 -0.88 12.61
CA ALA A 33 27.86 -1.56 11.41
C ALA A 33 26.99 -0.56 10.64
N ALA A 34 27.33 -0.31 9.38
CA ALA A 34 26.48 0.48 8.50
C ALA A 34 25.05 -0.09 8.63
N PRO A 35 24.01 0.76 8.76
CA PRO A 35 22.64 0.26 8.87
C PRO A 35 22.41 -0.70 7.71
N SER A 36 22.09 -1.96 8.03
CA SER A 36 21.74 -2.95 7.02
C SER A 36 20.61 -2.35 6.18
N ALA A 37 20.77 -2.33 4.86
CA ALA A 37 19.75 -1.80 3.97
C ALA A 37 18.39 -2.45 4.30
N THR A 38 17.34 -1.63 4.45
CA THR A 38 15.99 -2.13 4.68
C THR A 38 15.63 -3.13 3.58
N PRO A 39 15.16 -4.36 3.91
CA PRO A 39 14.80 -5.34 2.91
C PRO A 39 13.69 -4.82 1.99
N VAL A 40 13.83 -5.03 0.68
CA VAL A 40 12.82 -4.64 -0.31
C VAL A 40 11.66 -5.64 -0.29
N PRO A 41 10.39 -5.19 -0.20
CA PRO A 41 9.24 -6.08 -0.30
C PRO A 41 9.20 -6.81 -1.65
N VAL A 42 8.76 -8.08 -1.62
CA VAL A 42 8.60 -8.94 -2.81
C VAL A 42 7.13 -9.29 -2.96
N ASN A 43 6.55 -9.00 -4.12
CA ASN A 43 5.16 -9.34 -4.43
C ASN A 43 5.02 -10.77 -5.00
N PRO A 44 3.96 -11.50 -4.65
CA PRO A 44 2.97 -11.14 -3.62
C PRO A 44 3.59 -11.12 -2.22
N LEU A 45 3.27 -10.10 -1.42
CA LEU A 45 3.78 -9.92 -0.06
C LEU A 45 3.31 -11.05 0.85
N VAL A 46 2.02 -11.37 0.79
CA VAL A 46 1.44 -12.53 1.48
C VAL A 46 0.49 -13.25 0.53
N ARG A 47 0.77 -14.53 0.27
CA ARG A 47 -0.10 -15.39 -0.55
C ARG A 47 -1.39 -15.72 0.20
N GLN A 48 -2.46 -15.90 -0.57
CA GLN A 48 -3.78 -16.32 -0.08
C GLN A 48 -4.27 -15.47 1.10
N ARG A 49 -4.17 -14.16 0.93
CA ARG A 49 -4.66 -13.14 1.86
C ARG A 49 -5.31 -12.06 1.03
N ALA A 50 -6.63 -11.98 1.10
CA ALA A 50 -7.40 -10.91 0.50
C ALA A 50 -7.60 -9.78 1.51
N ASP A 51 -8.12 -8.65 1.03
CA ASP A 51 -8.68 -7.58 1.87
C ASP A 51 -7.72 -7.12 2.98
N ALA A 52 -6.44 -6.97 2.62
CA ALA A 52 -5.40 -6.80 3.61
C ALA A 52 -5.28 -5.35 4.06
N GLN A 53 -5.38 -5.14 5.36
CA GLN A 53 -4.99 -3.91 6.00
C GLN A 53 -3.55 -4.03 6.50
N VAL A 54 -2.66 -3.17 6.01
CA VAL A 54 -1.37 -2.92 6.65
C VAL A 54 -1.38 -1.52 7.21
N PHE A 55 -0.97 -1.34 8.45
CA PHE A 55 -0.72 -0.01 9.02
C PHE A 55 0.56 0.00 9.85
N ARG A 56 1.19 1.17 9.90
CA ARG A 56 2.35 1.44 10.75
C ARG A 56 1.89 2.04 12.07
N HIS A 57 2.27 1.42 13.18
CA HIS A 57 1.99 1.94 14.50
C HIS A 57 3.17 2.75 15.08
N HIS A 58 2.91 3.58 16.08
CA HIS A 58 3.92 4.44 16.71
C HIS A 58 4.96 3.67 17.54
N ASP A 59 4.71 2.39 17.83
CA ASP A 59 5.68 1.46 18.43
C ASP A 59 6.78 1.00 17.43
N GLY A 60 6.70 1.50 16.19
CA GLY A 60 7.63 1.19 15.12
C GLY A 60 7.42 -0.18 14.47
N ASN A 61 6.26 -0.82 14.68
CA ASN A 61 5.87 -2.04 13.98
C ASN A 61 4.82 -1.75 12.89
N TYR A 62 4.87 -2.57 11.86
CA TYR A 62 3.76 -2.82 10.95
C TYR A 62 2.91 -3.96 11.46
N TYR A 63 1.61 -3.81 11.28
CA TYR A 63 0.61 -4.84 11.55
C TYR A 63 -0.10 -5.17 10.25
N LEU A 64 -0.29 -6.46 9.97
CA LEU A 64 -1.03 -6.94 8.81
C LEU A 64 -2.15 -7.87 9.27
N THR A 65 -3.37 -7.56 8.84
CA THR A 65 -4.52 -8.47 8.89
C THR A 65 -5.11 -8.61 7.49
N GLY A 66 -6.07 -9.51 7.31
CA GLY A 66 -6.77 -9.71 6.04
C GLY A 66 -7.65 -10.95 6.08
N SER A 67 -8.51 -11.09 5.08
CA SER A 67 -9.37 -12.26 4.91
C SER A 67 -8.53 -13.50 4.60
N VAL A 68 -8.67 -14.53 5.44
CA VAL A 68 -8.14 -15.87 5.15
C VAL A 68 -9.10 -16.63 4.21
N PRO A 69 -8.62 -17.58 3.39
CA PRO A 69 -9.49 -18.25 2.41
C PRO A 69 -10.64 -19.04 3.03
N GLU A 70 -10.47 -19.53 4.25
CA GLU A 70 -11.51 -20.29 4.96
C GLU A 70 -12.63 -19.40 5.54
N TYR A 71 -12.40 -18.07 5.61
CA TYR A 71 -13.32 -17.08 6.20
C TYR A 71 -13.81 -17.44 7.62
N ASP A 72 -12.93 -18.04 8.43
CA ASP A 72 -13.25 -18.68 9.72
C ASP A 72 -12.58 -17.99 10.93
N ARG A 73 -11.64 -17.06 10.71
CA ARG A 73 -10.85 -16.48 11.80
C ARG A 73 -10.29 -15.11 11.45
N LEU A 74 -10.01 -14.35 12.51
CA LEU A 74 -9.30 -13.08 12.43
C LEU A 74 -7.82 -13.32 12.77
N VAL A 75 -6.92 -12.83 11.92
CA VAL A 75 -5.48 -13.07 12.04
C VAL A 75 -4.69 -11.76 12.12
N LEU A 76 -3.52 -11.80 12.74
CA LEU A 76 -2.62 -10.66 12.81
C LEU A 76 -1.17 -11.10 12.69
N ARG A 77 -0.41 -10.39 11.86
CA ARG A 77 1.05 -10.46 11.75
C ARG A 77 1.66 -9.16 12.22
N ARG A 78 2.90 -9.21 12.72
CA ARG A 78 3.67 -8.03 13.13
C ARG A 78 5.11 -8.10 12.62
N SER A 79 5.63 -7.00 12.11
CA SER A 79 7.05 -6.90 11.74
C SER A 79 7.58 -5.47 11.87
N LYS A 80 8.91 -5.31 11.97
CA LYS A 80 9.57 -3.99 11.94
C LYS A 80 9.67 -3.40 10.54
N THR A 81 9.50 -4.22 9.51
CA THR A 81 9.54 -3.79 8.11
C THR A 81 8.36 -4.34 7.33
N VAL A 82 7.96 -3.64 6.26
CA VAL A 82 6.89 -4.10 5.35
C VAL A 82 7.29 -5.45 4.74
N ALA A 83 8.53 -5.57 4.26
CA ALA A 83 9.05 -6.82 3.70
C ALA A 83 9.02 -7.99 4.70
N GLY A 84 9.28 -7.72 5.99
CA GLY A 84 9.27 -8.74 7.02
C GLY A 84 7.89 -9.31 7.33
N LEU A 85 6.79 -8.67 6.90
CA LEU A 85 5.44 -9.22 7.04
C LEU A 85 5.23 -10.51 6.23
N ALA A 86 6.02 -10.72 5.17
CA ALA A 86 5.96 -11.91 4.34
C ALA A 86 6.23 -13.20 5.14
N THR A 87 7.15 -13.12 6.11
CA THR A 87 7.60 -14.27 6.93
C THR A 87 7.24 -14.12 8.42
N ALA A 88 6.55 -13.05 8.80
CA ALA A 88 6.12 -12.83 10.18
C ALA A 88 5.16 -13.94 10.62
N GLU A 89 5.30 -14.37 11.88
CA GLU A 89 4.36 -15.29 12.50
C GLU A 89 2.95 -14.70 12.50
N GLU A 90 1.97 -15.54 12.20
CA GLU A 90 0.56 -15.18 12.15
C GLU A 90 -0.15 -15.70 13.40
N ARG A 91 -0.72 -14.79 14.18
CA ARG A 91 -1.54 -15.11 15.35
C ARG A 91 -3.01 -15.10 14.98
N VAL A 92 -3.75 -16.13 15.40
CA VAL A 92 -5.22 -16.11 15.38
C VAL A 92 -5.70 -15.33 16.61
N LEU A 93 -6.41 -14.23 16.38
CA LEU A 93 -6.95 -13.39 17.44
C LEU A 93 -8.32 -13.88 17.91
N TRP A 94 -9.17 -14.30 16.97
CA TRP A 94 -10.54 -14.73 17.23
C TRP A 94 -11.02 -15.70 16.14
N ARG A 95 -11.99 -16.55 16.45
CA ARG A 95 -12.57 -17.54 15.52
C ARG A 95 -14.09 -17.43 15.51
N HIS A 96 -14.68 -17.72 14.36
CA HIS A 96 -16.13 -17.74 14.18
C HIS A 96 -16.84 -18.63 15.21
N GLU A 97 -18.09 -18.28 15.50
CA GLU A 97 -18.95 -19.08 16.38
C GLU A 97 -19.42 -20.37 15.69
N LYS A 98 -19.84 -21.37 16.46
CA LYS A 98 -20.37 -22.61 15.86
C LYS A 98 -21.69 -22.39 15.11
N THR A 99 -22.53 -21.48 15.61
CA THR A 99 -23.84 -21.14 15.05
C THR A 99 -24.15 -19.65 15.29
N GLY A 100 -25.14 -19.11 14.58
CA GLY A 100 -25.61 -17.74 14.77
C GLY A 100 -24.96 -16.73 13.81
N PRO A 101 -25.09 -15.41 14.09
CA PRO A 101 -24.78 -14.35 13.13
C PRO A 101 -23.28 -14.16 12.83
N MET A 102 -22.38 -14.76 13.62
CA MET A 102 -20.93 -14.72 13.39
C MET A 102 -20.35 -16.12 13.16
N SER A 103 -21.12 -17.04 12.57
CA SER A 103 -20.70 -18.43 12.39
C SER A 103 -20.00 -18.72 11.06
N GLY A 104 -19.87 -17.74 10.17
CA GLY A 104 -19.09 -17.83 8.94
C GLY A 104 -18.85 -16.47 8.27
N PHE A 105 -18.14 -16.49 7.14
CA PHE A 105 -17.87 -15.33 6.30
C PHE A 105 -17.17 -14.18 7.06
N LEU A 106 -16.19 -14.50 7.89
CA LEU A 106 -15.33 -13.49 8.52
C LEU A 106 -14.49 -12.81 7.44
N TRP A 107 -14.87 -11.60 7.07
CA TRP A 107 -14.30 -10.85 5.96
C TRP A 107 -13.69 -9.52 6.41
N ALA A 108 -12.66 -9.13 5.68
CA ALA A 108 -12.08 -7.78 5.68
C ALA A 108 -11.82 -7.20 7.08
N PRO A 109 -11.01 -7.87 7.91
CA PRO A 109 -10.65 -7.32 9.20
C PRO A 109 -9.84 -6.03 9.04
N GLU A 110 -10.16 -5.03 9.86
CA GLU A 110 -9.33 -3.83 10.03
C GLU A 110 -9.07 -3.55 11.51
N LEU A 111 -7.80 -3.39 11.87
CA LEU A 111 -7.35 -3.13 13.23
C LEU A 111 -7.16 -1.63 13.47
N HIS A 112 -7.82 -1.10 14.50
CA HIS A 112 -7.84 0.30 14.85
C HIS A 112 -7.56 0.52 16.34
N LEU A 113 -6.95 1.66 16.67
CA LEU A 113 -6.87 2.11 18.06
C LEU A 113 -8.05 3.05 18.36
N ILE A 114 -8.95 2.60 19.22
CA ILE A 114 -10.21 3.28 19.54
C ILE A 114 -10.29 3.49 21.05
N ASP A 115 -10.29 4.75 21.49
CA ASP A 115 -10.32 5.13 22.91
C ASP A 115 -9.26 4.36 23.73
N ASN A 116 -8.04 4.33 23.18
CA ASN A 116 -6.87 3.62 23.74
C ASN A 116 -7.04 2.11 23.90
N ARG A 117 -7.93 1.48 23.12
CA ARG A 117 -8.09 0.03 23.02
C ARG A 117 -7.96 -0.42 21.58
N TRP A 118 -7.33 -1.57 21.37
CA TRP A 118 -7.30 -2.21 20.06
C TRP A 118 -8.67 -2.79 19.75
N VAL A 119 -9.26 -2.35 18.65
CA VAL A 119 -10.56 -2.81 18.15
C VAL A 119 -10.35 -3.28 16.72
N MET A 120 -10.84 -4.46 16.39
CA MET A 120 -10.82 -4.98 15.02
C MET A 120 -12.25 -5.05 14.49
N TYR A 121 -12.54 -4.27 13.45
CA TYR A 121 -13.77 -4.37 12.69
C TYR A 121 -13.66 -5.52 11.70
N PHE A 122 -14.74 -6.23 11.45
CA PHE A 122 -14.82 -7.28 10.44
C PHE A 122 -16.28 -7.50 10.06
N ALA A 123 -16.54 -8.02 8.88
CA ALA A 123 -17.87 -8.46 8.51
C ALA A 123 -18.05 -9.95 8.83
N ALA A 124 -19.25 -10.36 9.23
CA ALA A 124 -19.58 -11.77 9.43
C ALA A 124 -21.06 -12.05 9.14
N GLY A 125 -21.39 -13.31 8.90
CA GLY A 125 -22.77 -13.78 8.74
C GLY A 125 -22.97 -15.20 9.26
N PRO A 126 -24.18 -15.76 9.08
CA PRO A 126 -24.46 -17.15 9.41
C PRO A 126 -23.78 -18.11 8.40
N SER A 127 -23.08 -19.12 8.90
CA SER A 127 -22.65 -20.27 8.10
C SER A 127 -23.83 -21.22 7.82
N GLY A 128 -23.84 -21.85 6.63
CA GLY A 128 -24.64 -23.07 6.41
C GLY A 128 -25.90 -22.97 5.53
N GLY A 129 -25.92 -22.17 4.45
CA GLY A 129 -26.87 -22.40 3.35
C GLY A 129 -28.37 -22.16 3.66
N GLY A 130 -28.68 -21.46 4.75
CA GLY A 130 -30.06 -21.07 5.11
C GLY A 130 -30.65 -19.98 4.20
N GLU A 131 -31.84 -19.48 4.55
CA GLU A 131 -32.60 -18.54 3.68
C GLU A 131 -31.89 -17.20 3.41
N ASP A 132 -30.94 -16.78 4.26
CA ASP A 132 -30.16 -15.53 4.12
C ASP A 132 -28.65 -15.76 4.37
N VAL A 133 -28.00 -16.57 3.52
CA VAL A 133 -26.55 -16.92 3.62
C VAL A 133 -25.65 -15.67 3.61
N PHE A 134 -26.13 -14.55 3.04
CA PHE A 134 -25.43 -13.27 2.99
C PHE A 134 -26.05 -12.22 3.90
N ARG A 135 -26.61 -12.63 5.06
CA ARG A 135 -26.93 -11.71 6.17
C ARG A 135 -25.66 -11.18 6.84
N ILE A 136 -24.78 -10.58 6.05
CA ILE A 136 -23.49 -10.04 6.46
C ILE A 136 -23.73 -8.72 7.18
N ARG A 137 -23.13 -8.58 8.36
CA ARG A 137 -23.11 -7.36 9.18
C ARG A 137 -21.68 -7.11 9.65
N THR A 138 -21.38 -5.84 9.90
CA THR A 138 -20.13 -5.45 10.56
C THR A 138 -20.22 -5.72 12.06
N PHE A 139 -19.22 -6.42 12.59
CA PHE A 139 -18.98 -6.63 14.00
C PHE A 139 -17.62 -6.06 14.41
N ALA A 140 -17.38 -5.98 15.72
CA ALA A 140 -16.06 -5.70 16.24
C ALA A 140 -15.67 -6.65 17.37
N VAL A 141 -14.38 -6.98 17.44
CA VAL A 141 -13.74 -7.54 18.64
C VAL A 141 -12.84 -6.49 19.29
N VAL A 142 -12.62 -6.60 20.60
CA VAL A 142 -11.77 -5.68 21.37
C VAL A 142 -10.71 -6.47 22.14
N CYS A 143 -9.50 -5.91 22.20
CA CYS A 143 -8.40 -6.47 22.97
C CYS A 143 -8.44 -5.98 24.42
N ASP A 144 -8.14 -6.87 25.38
CA ASP A 144 -8.05 -6.55 26.81
C ASP A 144 -6.69 -5.95 27.23
N GLY A 145 -5.71 -5.90 26.33
CA GLY A 145 -4.34 -5.50 26.61
C GLY A 145 -3.76 -4.47 25.65
N PRO A 146 -2.60 -3.87 26.00
CA PRO A 146 -1.95 -2.83 25.19
C PRO A 146 -1.22 -3.39 23.97
N ASP A 147 -0.86 -4.68 23.95
CA ASP A 147 -0.26 -5.35 22.79
C ASP A 147 -1.29 -6.30 22.12
N PRO A 148 -1.73 -6.01 20.88
CA PRO A 148 -2.74 -6.83 20.19
C PRO A 148 -2.20 -8.22 19.81
N MET A 149 -0.88 -8.43 19.86
CA MET A 149 -0.23 -9.72 19.63
C MET A 149 -0.17 -10.62 20.87
N THR A 150 -0.46 -10.10 22.07
CA THR A 150 -0.46 -10.93 23.29
C THR A 150 -1.77 -10.87 24.07
N GLY A 151 -2.55 -9.79 23.96
CA GLY A 151 -3.84 -9.67 24.65
C GLY A 151 -4.90 -10.65 24.16
N ASN A 152 -5.92 -10.87 24.98
CA ASN A 152 -7.09 -11.67 24.61
C ASN A 152 -8.11 -10.80 23.88
N TRP A 153 -8.94 -11.44 23.06
CA TRP A 153 -9.94 -10.78 22.23
C TRP A 153 -11.32 -11.31 22.54
N SER A 154 -12.29 -10.40 22.67
CA SER A 154 -13.70 -10.72 22.88
C SER A 154 -14.58 -9.87 21.98
N VAL A 155 -15.78 -10.36 21.69
CA VAL A 155 -16.75 -9.64 20.87
C VAL A 155 -17.20 -8.37 21.59
N LEU A 156 -17.04 -7.24 20.94
CA LEU A 156 -17.53 -5.94 21.40
C LEU A 156 -19.01 -5.74 21.02
N GLY A 157 -19.42 -6.20 19.84
CA GLY A 157 -20.80 -6.18 19.38
C GLY A 157 -20.95 -5.94 17.88
N GLU A 158 -22.19 -5.79 17.43
CA GLU A 158 -22.58 -5.44 16.07
C GLU A 158 -22.60 -3.92 15.87
N PHE A 159 -22.16 -3.46 14.70
CA PHE A 159 -22.28 -2.06 14.28
C PHE A 159 -23.75 -1.66 14.14
N LYS A 160 -24.14 -0.53 14.75
CA LYS A 160 -25.51 0.00 14.67
C LYS A 160 -25.71 0.75 13.36
N ALA A 161 -25.84 -0.01 12.27
CA ALA A 161 -26.08 0.51 10.94
C ALA A 161 -27.46 1.21 10.83
N PRO A 162 -27.62 2.18 9.91
CA PRO A 162 -28.90 2.87 9.68
C PRO A 162 -30.04 1.95 9.19
N TRP A 163 -29.69 0.84 8.55
CA TRP A 163 -30.65 -0.14 8.01
C TRP A 163 -30.24 -1.57 8.40
N ASP A 164 -31.22 -2.44 8.63
CA ASP A 164 -31.01 -3.87 8.80
C ASP A 164 -30.79 -4.55 7.43
N SER A 165 -29.62 -4.33 6.84
CA SER A 165 -29.26 -4.81 5.52
C SER A 165 -27.79 -5.22 5.45
N PHE A 166 -27.41 -5.88 4.35
CA PHE A 166 -26.03 -6.22 4.04
C PHE A 166 -25.10 -5.02 4.24
N ASN A 167 -24.12 -5.15 5.15
CA ASN A 167 -23.06 -4.17 5.35
C ASN A 167 -21.73 -4.84 5.73
N LEU A 168 -20.63 -4.27 5.26
CA LEU A 168 -19.27 -4.80 5.38
C LEU A 168 -18.23 -3.70 5.16
N ASP A 169 -16.96 -4.09 5.15
CA ASP A 169 -15.82 -3.27 4.73
C ASP A 169 -15.75 -1.93 5.46
N SER A 170 -15.88 -2.02 6.78
CA SER A 170 -15.92 -0.87 7.65
C SER A 170 -14.50 -0.39 7.98
N THR A 171 -14.20 0.85 7.62
CA THR A 171 -12.96 1.53 8.00
C THR A 171 -13.23 2.72 8.94
N SER A 172 -12.25 3.02 9.79
CA SER A 172 -12.27 4.16 10.71
C SER A 172 -11.06 5.04 10.47
N PHE A 173 -11.25 6.35 10.44
CA PHE A 173 -10.15 7.32 10.35
C PHE A 173 -10.45 8.57 11.18
N ILE A 174 -9.41 9.30 11.58
CA ILE A 174 -9.55 10.56 12.31
C ILE A 174 -9.22 11.70 11.36
N HIS A 175 -10.15 12.65 11.25
CA HIS A 175 -9.95 13.88 10.50
C HIS A 175 -10.28 15.08 11.38
N ARG A 176 -9.33 16.02 11.53
CA ARG A 176 -9.50 17.26 12.33
C ARG A 176 -10.07 16.99 13.74
N GLY A 177 -9.61 15.91 14.38
CA GLY A 177 -10.01 15.51 15.73
C GLY A 177 -11.35 14.77 15.83
N VAL A 178 -12.03 14.52 14.71
CA VAL A 178 -13.28 13.76 14.64
C VAL A 178 -13.02 12.38 14.05
N ARG A 179 -13.52 11.32 14.70
CA ARG A 179 -13.48 9.96 14.17
C ARG A 179 -14.63 9.79 13.19
N TYR A 180 -14.31 9.45 11.95
CA TYR A 180 -15.26 9.07 10.92
C TYR A 180 -15.22 7.56 10.69
N PHE A 181 -16.37 7.02 10.34
CA PHE A 181 -16.56 5.64 9.90
C PHE A 181 -17.07 5.66 8.47
N SER A 182 -16.43 4.88 7.60
CA SER A 182 -16.88 4.69 6.24
C SER A 182 -17.04 3.20 5.97
N TRP A 183 -18.10 2.83 5.27
CA TRP A 183 -18.46 1.43 5.07
C TRP A 183 -19.28 1.25 3.79
N ALA A 184 -19.43 -0.01 3.40
CA ALA A 184 -20.26 -0.43 2.28
C ALA A 184 -21.58 -0.99 2.78
N GLN A 185 -22.72 -0.55 2.23
CA GLN A 185 -24.03 -1.05 2.64
C GLN A 185 -25.09 -1.01 1.54
N ARG A 186 -26.01 -1.99 1.57
CA ARG A 186 -27.22 -1.98 0.74
C ARG A 186 -28.28 -1.06 1.34
N GLU A 187 -28.69 -0.01 0.64
CA GLU A 187 -29.78 0.87 1.07
C GLU A 187 -31.12 0.40 0.48
N PRO A 188 -32.18 0.27 1.31
CA PRO A 188 -33.53 -0.03 0.83
C PRO A 188 -34.01 1.01 -0.20
N GLY A 189 -34.56 0.54 -1.32
CA GLY A 189 -35.05 1.41 -2.40
C GLY A 189 -34.02 1.79 -3.45
N ILE A 190 -32.78 1.29 -3.35
CA ILE A 190 -31.74 1.45 -4.38
C ILE A 190 -31.36 0.07 -4.93
N GLU A 191 -31.48 -0.08 -6.25
CA GLU A 191 -31.21 -1.34 -6.96
C GLU A 191 -29.71 -1.57 -7.19
N THR A 192 -28.97 -1.79 -6.09
CA THR A 192 -27.52 -2.02 -6.00
C THR A 192 -27.17 -3.11 -4.98
N ASN A 193 -25.96 -3.67 -5.06
CA ASN A 193 -25.43 -4.59 -4.05
C ASN A 193 -24.98 -3.80 -2.80
N SER A 194 -24.21 -2.75 -2.99
CA SER A 194 -23.68 -1.88 -1.93
C SER A 194 -23.32 -0.50 -2.46
N ASN A 195 -23.43 0.49 -1.58
CA ASN A 195 -23.05 1.90 -1.78
C ASN A 195 -22.07 2.30 -0.67
N LEU A 196 -21.37 3.43 -0.83
CA LEU A 196 -20.48 3.96 0.21
C LEU A 196 -21.16 5.01 1.07
N TYR A 197 -20.92 4.93 2.37
CA TYR A 197 -21.39 5.90 3.35
C TYR A 197 -20.26 6.41 4.22
N ILE A 198 -20.47 7.57 4.84
CA ILE A 198 -19.62 8.13 5.88
C ILE A 198 -20.48 8.71 7.00
N ALA A 199 -20.02 8.58 8.24
CA ALA A 199 -20.59 9.29 9.38
C ALA A 199 -19.57 9.46 10.51
N PRO A 200 -19.67 10.52 11.34
CA PRO A 200 -18.89 10.64 12.56
C PRO A 200 -19.34 9.62 13.61
N MET A 201 -18.39 9.10 14.40
CA MET A 201 -18.64 8.08 15.43
C MET A 201 -18.79 8.69 16.83
N LYS A 202 -19.79 8.21 17.58
CA LYS A 202 -19.95 8.50 19.02
C LYS A 202 -19.05 7.61 19.87
N ASP A 203 -19.00 6.32 19.51
CA ASP A 203 -18.20 5.27 20.12
C ASP A 203 -17.82 4.25 19.03
N ALA A 204 -17.17 3.15 19.38
CA ALA A 204 -16.68 2.16 18.43
C ALA A 204 -17.77 1.55 17.52
N LEU A 205 -19.05 1.54 17.91
CA LEU A 205 -20.12 0.85 17.17
C LEU A 205 -21.35 1.72 16.89
N THR A 206 -21.35 2.98 17.33
CA THR A 206 -22.52 3.87 17.25
C THR A 206 -22.18 5.16 16.51
N LEU A 207 -22.95 5.46 15.46
CA LEU A 207 -22.86 6.73 14.75
C LEU A 207 -23.31 7.89 15.65
N SER A 208 -22.68 9.05 15.50
CA SER A 208 -23.07 10.31 16.17
C SER A 208 -23.98 11.19 15.31
N ALA A 209 -24.13 10.87 14.03
CA ALA A 209 -25.02 11.55 13.10
C ALA A 209 -25.58 10.56 12.06
N ALA A 210 -26.61 10.99 11.32
CA ALA A 210 -27.10 10.24 10.18
C ALA A 210 -26.00 10.09 9.10
N PRO A 211 -25.92 8.96 8.40
CA PRO A 211 -24.94 8.76 7.34
C PRO A 211 -25.16 9.70 6.16
N THR A 212 -24.05 10.12 5.56
CA THR A 212 -24.03 10.68 4.21
C THR A 212 -23.66 9.58 3.23
N ARG A 213 -24.50 9.38 2.20
CA ARG A 213 -24.17 8.52 1.06
C ARG A 213 -23.20 9.26 0.13
N LEU A 214 -22.00 8.72 -0.03
CA LEU A 214 -20.96 9.33 -0.85
C LEU A 214 -20.98 8.84 -2.29
N SER A 215 -21.25 7.55 -2.49
CA SER A 215 -21.11 6.93 -3.80
C SER A 215 -22.14 5.82 -4.03
N VAL A 216 -22.71 5.82 -5.23
CA VAL A 216 -23.57 4.76 -5.77
C VAL A 216 -22.93 4.24 -7.05
N PRO A 217 -22.82 2.92 -7.25
CA PRO A 217 -22.27 2.33 -8.46
C PRO A 217 -23.20 2.61 -9.66
N THR A 218 -22.75 3.46 -10.56
CA THR A 218 -23.54 3.96 -11.71
C THR A 218 -22.75 4.00 -13.01
N LEU A 219 -21.41 4.06 -12.93
CA LEU A 219 -20.54 4.08 -14.10
C LEU A 219 -20.39 2.65 -14.64
N ASP A 220 -20.16 2.51 -15.95
CA ASP A 220 -20.10 1.21 -16.63
C ASP A 220 -19.06 0.28 -16.02
N TRP A 221 -17.92 0.82 -15.57
CA TRP A 221 -16.86 0.04 -14.93
C TRP A 221 -17.18 -0.36 -13.48
N GLU A 222 -18.19 0.24 -12.84
CA GLU A 222 -18.62 -0.07 -11.46
C GLU A 222 -19.65 -1.21 -11.39
N ILE A 223 -20.32 -1.49 -12.50
CA ILE A 223 -21.53 -2.34 -12.54
C ILE A 223 -21.31 -3.68 -13.25
N ARG A 224 -20.06 -4.09 -13.48
CA ARG A 224 -19.76 -5.29 -14.25
C ARG A 224 -19.86 -6.52 -13.36
N GLY A 225 -20.88 -7.33 -13.61
CA GLY A 225 -21.21 -8.51 -12.79
C GLY A 225 -22.12 -8.15 -11.62
N TYR A 226 -21.70 -7.20 -10.78
CA TYR A 226 -22.49 -6.68 -9.67
C TYR A 226 -22.38 -5.16 -9.60
N LYS A 227 -23.40 -4.49 -9.04
CA LYS A 227 -23.40 -3.04 -8.82
C LYS A 227 -22.85 -2.76 -7.43
N VAL A 228 -21.53 -2.67 -7.33
CA VAL A 228 -20.79 -2.64 -6.06
C VAL A 228 -19.97 -1.35 -5.96
N ASN A 229 -20.11 -0.65 -4.84
CA ASN A 229 -19.01 0.14 -4.29
C ASN A 229 -18.73 -0.38 -2.86
N GLU A 230 -17.52 -0.85 -2.61
CA GLU A 230 -17.12 -1.43 -1.33
C GLU A 230 -15.68 -1.05 -0.94
N ALA A 231 -15.16 -1.57 0.18
CA ALA A 231 -13.79 -1.35 0.63
C ALA A 231 -13.29 0.10 0.58
N PRO A 232 -13.96 1.06 1.26
CA PRO A 232 -13.45 2.42 1.36
C PRO A 232 -12.10 2.45 2.10
N ALA A 233 -11.12 3.15 1.54
CA ALA A 233 -9.84 3.41 2.18
C ALA A 233 -9.42 4.86 1.97
N VAL A 234 -8.90 5.52 3.01
CA VAL A 234 -8.65 6.97 3.00
C VAL A 234 -7.17 7.28 3.17
N ILE A 235 -6.67 8.21 2.37
CA ILE A 235 -5.36 8.84 2.53
C ILE A 235 -5.50 10.36 2.43
N GLU A 236 -4.79 11.08 3.30
CA GLU A 236 -4.67 12.53 3.22
C GLU A 236 -3.35 12.91 2.54
N HIS A 237 -3.41 13.79 1.55
CA HIS A 237 -2.21 14.33 0.90
C HIS A 237 -2.48 15.72 0.32
N ALA A 238 -1.50 16.61 0.45
CA ALA A 238 -1.53 17.96 -0.15
C ALA A 238 -2.82 18.75 0.13
N GLY A 239 -3.35 18.68 1.35
CA GLY A 239 -4.58 19.38 1.75
C GLY A 239 -5.87 18.79 1.18
N LYS A 240 -5.84 17.53 0.74
CA LYS A 240 -7.01 16.79 0.26
C LYS A 240 -7.11 15.43 0.94
N LEU A 241 -8.33 14.93 1.04
CA LEU A 241 -8.62 13.54 1.35
C LEU A 241 -8.98 12.81 0.06
N PHE A 242 -8.39 11.63 -0.09
CA PHE A 242 -8.62 10.71 -1.19
C PHE A 242 -9.19 9.43 -0.60
N MET A 243 -10.45 9.12 -0.93
CA MET A 243 -11.11 7.88 -0.55
C MET A 243 -11.19 6.96 -1.76
N THR A 244 -10.34 5.95 -1.81
CA THR A 244 -10.49 4.87 -2.78
C THR A 244 -11.61 3.94 -2.34
N TYR A 245 -12.17 3.22 -3.30
CA TYR A 245 -13.14 2.16 -3.08
C TYR A 245 -13.03 1.14 -4.19
N SER A 246 -13.50 -0.07 -3.97
CA SER A 246 -13.52 -1.12 -4.99
C SER A 246 -14.89 -1.25 -5.65
N ALA A 247 -14.92 -1.66 -6.91
CA ALA A 247 -16.16 -1.77 -7.68
C ALA A 247 -16.16 -2.99 -8.63
N SER A 248 -17.35 -3.31 -9.16
CA SER A 248 -17.64 -4.53 -9.94
C SER A 248 -17.47 -5.84 -9.15
N ALA A 249 -17.65 -6.99 -9.81
CA ALA A 249 -17.41 -8.31 -9.24
C ALA A 249 -15.91 -8.55 -8.90
N THR A 250 -15.65 -9.40 -7.90
CA THR A 250 -14.32 -9.77 -7.38
C THR A 250 -13.51 -10.71 -8.30
N ASP A 251 -13.67 -10.59 -9.62
CA ASP A 251 -12.89 -11.24 -10.66
C ASP A 251 -11.98 -10.24 -11.38
N ALA A 252 -11.52 -10.52 -12.61
CA ALA A 252 -10.65 -9.63 -13.37
C ALA A 252 -11.25 -8.23 -13.64
N ARG A 253 -12.54 -8.02 -13.40
CA ARG A 253 -13.25 -6.73 -13.53
C ARG A 253 -13.11 -5.84 -12.29
N TYR A 254 -12.68 -6.40 -11.17
CA TYR A 254 -12.47 -5.68 -9.91
C TYR A 254 -11.42 -4.58 -10.10
N CYS A 255 -11.69 -3.40 -9.57
CA CYS A 255 -10.87 -2.20 -9.77
C CYS A 255 -11.14 -1.16 -8.68
N LEU A 256 -10.24 -0.18 -8.56
CA LEU A 256 -10.41 0.95 -7.65
C LEU A 256 -11.03 2.16 -8.33
N GLY A 257 -12.07 2.71 -7.71
CA GLY A 257 -12.53 4.07 -7.90
C GLY A 257 -11.87 5.04 -6.91
N LEU A 258 -12.14 6.34 -7.08
CA LEU A 258 -11.63 7.39 -6.21
C LEU A 258 -12.67 8.48 -6.00
N LEU A 259 -12.89 8.83 -4.73
CA LEU A 259 -13.54 10.08 -4.33
C LEU A 259 -12.45 11.03 -3.79
N SER A 260 -12.57 12.32 -4.11
CA SER A 260 -11.65 13.35 -3.60
C SER A 260 -12.43 14.52 -3.01
N ILE A 261 -11.89 15.11 -1.94
CA ILE A 261 -12.45 16.27 -1.27
C ILE A 261 -11.33 17.13 -0.71
N ASP A 262 -11.55 18.44 -0.64
CA ASP A 262 -10.67 19.35 0.09
C ASP A 262 -10.68 19.00 1.60
N ALA A 263 -9.51 18.92 2.23
CA ALA A 263 -9.41 18.51 3.63
C ALA A 263 -10.13 19.48 4.59
N GLU A 264 -10.33 20.75 4.22
CA GLU A 264 -11.04 21.70 5.06
C GLU A 264 -12.56 21.70 4.83
N ALA A 265 -13.04 21.03 3.78
CA ALA A 265 -14.46 20.94 3.46
C ALA A 265 -15.24 20.05 4.46
N ASN A 266 -16.57 20.18 4.40
CA ASN A 266 -17.46 19.35 5.21
C ASN A 266 -17.55 17.93 4.63
N LEU A 267 -16.93 16.95 5.29
CA LEU A 267 -16.95 15.55 4.82
C LEU A 267 -18.36 14.94 4.78
N MET A 268 -19.31 15.52 5.52
CA MET A 268 -20.71 15.08 5.51
C MET A 268 -21.53 15.68 4.36
N ASP A 269 -20.97 16.58 3.56
CA ASP A 269 -21.62 17.09 2.35
C ASP A 269 -21.20 16.24 1.13
N ALA A 270 -22.09 15.37 0.66
CA ALA A 270 -21.84 14.52 -0.50
C ALA A 270 -21.44 15.32 -1.76
N LYS A 271 -21.91 16.57 -1.90
CA LYS A 271 -21.60 17.41 -3.08
C LYS A 271 -20.18 17.98 -3.05
N ALA A 272 -19.52 17.98 -1.89
CA ALA A 272 -18.13 18.38 -1.76
C ALA A 272 -17.16 17.28 -2.24
N TRP A 273 -17.63 16.04 -2.33
CA TRP A 273 -16.87 14.92 -2.86
C TRP A 273 -16.97 14.86 -4.38
N THR A 274 -15.83 14.70 -5.05
CA THR A 274 -15.73 14.51 -6.49
C THR A 274 -15.35 13.06 -6.79
N LYS A 275 -16.24 12.32 -7.46
CA LYS A 275 -15.96 10.97 -7.97
C LYS A 275 -15.14 11.04 -9.27
N SER A 276 -14.09 10.21 -9.37
CA SER A 276 -13.35 10.00 -10.62
C SER A 276 -14.26 9.33 -11.67
N PRO A 277 -14.34 9.84 -12.91
CA PRO A 277 -15.16 9.22 -13.95
C PRO A 277 -14.60 7.88 -14.45
N GLU A 278 -13.30 7.65 -14.26
CA GLU A 278 -12.57 6.44 -14.65
C GLU A 278 -11.98 5.75 -13.42
N PRO A 279 -11.78 4.41 -13.46
CA PRO A 279 -11.08 3.71 -12.40
C PRO A 279 -9.62 4.17 -12.33
N VAL A 280 -9.10 4.28 -11.12
CA VAL A 280 -7.73 4.75 -10.86
C VAL A 280 -6.72 3.60 -10.77
N PHE A 281 -7.21 2.35 -10.65
CA PHE A 281 -6.37 1.16 -10.58
C PHE A 281 -7.13 -0.06 -11.11
N VAL A 282 -6.58 -0.73 -12.12
CA VAL A 282 -7.26 -1.80 -12.88
C VAL A 282 -6.33 -2.96 -13.16
N THR A 283 -6.90 -4.08 -13.61
CA THR A 283 -6.17 -5.21 -14.20
C THR A 283 -5.10 -4.74 -15.18
N CYS A 284 -3.89 -5.29 -15.06
CA CYS A 284 -2.79 -5.10 -16.00
C CYS A 284 -2.29 -6.45 -16.50
N ARG A 285 -2.45 -6.69 -17.80
CA ARG A 285 -2.09 -7.97 -18.43
C ARG A 285 -0.58 -8.09 -18.62
N GLU A 286 0.09 -6.97 -18.86
CA GLU A 286 1.54 -6.84 -19.01
C GLU A 286 2.30 -7.26 -17.74
N THR A 287 1.70 -7.02 -16.56
CA THR A 287 2.26 -7.40 -15.26
C THR A 287 1.59 -8.64 -14.64
N SER A 288 0.64 -9.24 -15.36
CA SER A 288 -0.14 -10.42 -14.93
C SER A 288 -0.83 -10.25 -13.58
N VAL A 289 -1.46 -9.09 -13.34
CA VAL A 289 -2.27 -8.88 -12.14
C VAL A 289 -3.70 -8.55 -12.53
N TYR A 290 -4.62 -9.36 -12.04
CA TYR A 290 -6.03 -9.32 -12.41
C TYR A 290 -6.91 -9.03 -11.20
N GLY A 291 -7.88 -8.13 -11.39
CA GLY A 291 -8.85 -7.73 -10.38
C GLY A 291 -8.22 -7.07 -9.14
N PRO A 292 -7.36 -6.03 -9.28
CA PRO A 292 -6.77 -5.40 -8.12
C PRO A 292 -7.82 -4.60 -7.34
N GLY A 293 -7.89 -4.79 -6.03
CA GLY A 293 -8.81 -4.02 -5.20
C GLY A 293 -8.71 -4.34 -3.71
N HIS A 294 -9.75 -3.93 -2.99
CA HIS A 294 -9.87 -3.88 -1.54
C HIS A 294 -8.55 -3.42 -0.90
N ASN A 295 -8.21 -2.15 -1.17
CA ASN A 295 -6.92 -1.61 -0.81
C ASN A 295 -6.94 -1.05 0.62
N SER A 296 -5.74 -0.89 1.18
CA SER A 296 -5.48 -0.02 2.31
C SER A 296 -4.25 0.84 2.00
N PHE A 297 -3.95 1.80 2.88
CA PHE A 297 -2.78 2.66 2.77
C PHE A 297 -1.89 2.53 4.00
N THR A 298 -0.59 2.54 3.79
CA THR A 298 0.43 2.64 4.84
C THR A 298 1.58 3.49 4.31
N GLU A 299 2.66 3.58 5.06
CA GLU A 299 3.92 4.14 4.61
C GLU A 299 5.02 3.07 4.70
N ASP A 300 6.11 3.26 3.97
CA ASP A 300 7.32 2.47 4.20
C ASP A 300 8.16 3.03 5.35
N GLU A 301 9.30 2.40 5.63
CA GLU A 301 10.17 2.78 6.74
C GLU A 301 10.70 4.20 6.62
N GLN A 302 10.74 4.77 5.40
CA GLN A 302 11.15 6.14 5.12
C GLN A 302 9.98 7.14 5.10
N GLY A 303 8.76 6.71 5.41
CA GLY A 303 7.57 7.56 5.43
C GLY A 303 6.98 7.82 4.04
N ARG A 304 7.31 6.98 3.04
CA ARG A 304 6.79 7.14 1.68
C ARG A 304 5.47 6.35 1.56
N PRO A 305 4.40 6.93 0.99
CA PRO A 305 3.10 6.27 0.89
C PRO A 305 3.15 4.95 0.09
N LEU A 306 2.49 3.92 0.62
CA LEU A 306 2.31 2.62 -0.01
C LEU A 306 0.82 2.32 -0.21
N LEU A 307 0.50 1.81 -1.39
CA LEU A 307 -0.73 1.11 -1.68
C LEU A 307 -0.57 -0.36 -1.30
N VAL A 308 -1.48 -0.86 -0.46
CA VAL A 308 -1.62 -2.28 -0.13
C VAL A 308 -2.90 -2.76 -0.80
N TYR A 309 -2.89 -3.85 -1.54
CA TYR A 309 -4.06 -4.32 -2.27
C TYR A 309 -3.99 -5.83 -2.48
N HIS A 310 -5.10 -6.46 -2.87
CA HIS A 310 -5.05 -7.83 -3.36
C HIS A 310 -5.21 -7.89 -4.88
N GLY A 311 -4.71 -8.94 -5.51
CA GLY A 311 -4.98 -9.27 -6.91
C GLY A 311 -4.58 -10.71 -7.24
N ARG A 312 -5.10 -11.26 -8.33
CA ARG A 312 -4.77 -12.62 -8.81
C ARG A 312 -3.66 -12.60 -9.86
N ASP A 313 -2.95 -13.72 -9.98
CA ASP A 313 -1.92 -13.95 -11.00
C ASP A 313 -2.50 -14.42 -12.37
N TYR A 314 -3.83 -14.58 -12.46
CA TYR A 314 -4.52 -15.10 -13.64
C TYR A 314 -5.90 -14.45 -13.84
N GLU A 315 -6.34 -14.36 -15.10
CA GLU A 315 -7.59 -13.70 -15.50
C GLU A 315 -8.82 -14.56 -15.23
N ALA A 316 -8.81 -15.80 -15.75
CA ALA A 316 -9.95 -16.69 -15.73
C ALA A 316 -10.00 -17.49 -14.42
N ILE A 317 -11.09 -17.34 -13.67
CA ILE A 317 -11.34 -18.07 -12.42
C ILE A 317 -12.16 -19.32 -12.74
N GLN A 318 -11.72 -20.47 -12.22
CA GLN A 318 -12.51 -21.70 -12.23
C GLN A 318 -13.36 -21.77 -10.96
N GLY A 319 -14.68 -21.93 -11.12
CA GLY A 319 -15.64 -21.97 -10.01
C GLY A 319 -16.07 -20.59 -9.53
N ASP A 320 -16.64 -20.52 -8.34
CA ASP A 320 -17.07 -19.27 -7.71
C ASP A 320 -15.85 -18.43 -7.28
N PRO A 321 -15.71 -17.18 -7.74
CA PRO A 321 -14.65 -16.27 -7.32
C PRO A 321 -14.51 -16.09 -5.81
N LEU A 322 -15.60 -16.21 -5.05
CA LEU A 322 -15.58 -16.08 -3.60
C LEU A 322 -14.76 -17.19 -2.93
N PHE A 323 -14.82 -18.43 -3.45
CA PHE A 323 -14.14 -19.60 -2.88
C PHE A 323 -12.78 -19.89 -3.52
N ASN A 324 -12.38 -19.09 -4.51
CA ASN A 324 -11.05 -19.15 -5.07
C ASN A 324 -10.04 -18.48 -4.12
N PRO A 325 -9.04 -19.21 -3.58
CA PRO A 325 -8.17 -18.71 -2.51
C PRO A 325 -7.04 -17.79 -3.00
N ASP A 326 -6.87 -17.62 -4.31
CA ASP A 326 -5.64 -17.06 -4.89
C ASP A 326 -5.63 -15.54 -5.05
N ARG A 327 -6.45 -14.84 -4.26
CA ARG A 327 -6.21 -13.42 -4.02
C ARG A 327 -4.99 -13.28 -3.13
N HIS A 328 -4.00 -12.52 -3.60
CA HIS A 328 -2.74 -12.36 -2.90
C HIS A 328 -2.53 -10.90 -2.52
N THR A 329 -2.09 -10.66 -1.28
CA THR A 329 -1.74 -9.33 -0.81
C THR A 329 -0.46 -8.86 -1.50
N ARG A 330 -0.48 -7.63 -1.97
CA ARG A 330 0.59 -6.96 -2.71
C ARG A 330 0.77 -5.56 -2.14
N VAL A 331 1.98 -5.03 -2.32
CA VAL A 331 2.32 -3.65 -1.96
C VAL A 331 3.04 -2.96 -3.11
N GLN A 332 2.77 -1.68 -3.31
CA GLN A 332 3.56 -0.83 -4.19
C GLN A 332 3.57 0.60 -3.68
N ARG A 333 4.56 1.38 -4.10
CA ARG A 333 4.62 2.79 -3.75
C ARG A 333 3.49 3.56 -4.45
N LEU A 334 2.83 4.42 -3.70
CA LEU A 334 1.88 5.38 -4.24
C LEU A 334 2.63 6.69 -4.52
N TYR A 335 2.52 7.17 -5.75
CA TYR A 335 3.11 8.43 -6.17
C TYR A 335 2.03 9.51 -6.23
N PHE A 336 2.46 10.77 -6.26
CA PHE A 336 1.57 11.92 -6.43
C PHE A 336 2.08 12.78 -7.56
N ASP A 337 1.18 13.31 -8.37
CA ASP A 337 1.52 14.24 -9.44
C ASP A 337 1.82 15.65 -8.91
N ASP A 338 2.22 16.56 -9.80
CA ASP A 338 2.56 17.94 -9.46
C ASP A 338 1.38 18.74 -8.86
N LYS A 339 0.15 18.22 -8.97
CA LYS A 339 -1.09 18.80 -8.41
C LYS A 339 -1.53 18.11 -7.11
N GLY A 340 -0.74 17.17 -6.60
CA GLY A 340 -1.03 16.39 -5.40
C GLY A 340 -2.11 15.32 -5.60
N MET A 341 -2.43 14.94 -6.83
CA MET A 341 -3.33 13.82 -7.11
C MET A 341 -2.56 12.49 -7.03
N PRO A 342 -3.13 11.44 -6.43
CA PRO A 342 -2.49 10.13 -6.40
C PRO A 342 -2.38 9.53 -7.81
N ASP A 343 -1.17 9.10 -8.17
CA ASP A 343 -0.88 8.29 -9.35
C ASP A 343 -0.56 6.86 -8.88
N PHE A 344 -1.54 5.97 -9.04
CA PHE A 344 -1.44 4.57 -8.66
C PHE A 344 -0.61 3.76 -9.68
N GLY A 345 -0.39 4.28 -10.88
CA GLY A 345 0.21 3.55 -11.99
C GLY A 345 -0.60 2.29 -12.34
N VAL A 346 0.10 1.18 -12.52
CA VAL A 346 -0.49 -0.15 -12.71
C VAL A 346 -0.07 -1.08 -11.57
N PRO A 347 -0.79 -2.17 -11.31
CA PRO A 347 -0.31 -3.21 -10.40
C PRO A 347 1.07 -3.70 -10.86
N VAL A 348 2.10 -3.56 -10.02
CA VAL A 348 3.48 -3.75 -10.49
C VAL A 348 3.83 -5.20 -10.86
N GLY A 349 3.04 -6.19 -10.42
CA GLY A 349 3.27 -7.62 -10.70
C GLY A 349 4.17 -8.31 -9.68
N ASN A 350 4.47 -9.59 -9.95
CA ASN A 350 5.29 -10.43 -9.07
C ASN A 350 6.77 -10.02 -9.08
N GLY A 351 7.47 -10.26 -7.97
CA GLY A 351 8.88 -9.91 -7.78
C GLY A 351 9.11 -8.73 -6.85
N ALA A 352 10.37 -8.34 -6.68
CA ALA A 352 10.74 -7.19 -5.86
C ALA A 352 10.01 -5.92 -6.32
N MET A 353 9.64 -5.06 -5.37
CA MET A 353 9.09 -3.74 -5.69
C MET A 353 10.05 -2.97 -6.62
N PRO A 354 9.52 -2.31 -7.66
CA PRO A 354 10.35 -1.52 -8.57
C PRO A 354 10.72 -0.17 -7.95
N ASP A 355 11.84 0.38 -8.42
CA ASP A 355 12.28 1.74 -8.14
C ASP A 355 12.08 2.63 -9.38
N ARG A 356 12.15 3.95 -9.19
CA ARG A 356 12.37 4.92 -10.27
C ARG A 356 13.71 5.61 -10.07
N PHE A 357 14.33 6.02 -11.16
CA PHE A 357 15.66 6.63 -11.14
C PHE A 357 15.60 8.02 -11.79
N VAL A 358 15.89 9.07 -11.02
CA VAL A 358 15.93 10.47 -11.49
C VAL A 358 17.37 10.87 -11.77
N SER A 359 17.63 11.49 -12.92
CA SER A 359 18.97 12.00 -13.23
C SER A 359 19.37 13.10 -12.25
N VAL A 360 20.57 12.99 -11.67
CA VAL A 360 21.15 14.03 -10.81
C VAL A 360 21.52 15.27 -11.63
N ALA A 361 22.05 15.07 -12.85
CA ALA A 361 22.46 16.18 -13.71
C ALA A 361 21.27 16.88 -14.40
N ARG A 362 20.13 16.21 -14.54
CA ARG A 362 18.90 16.74 -15.13
C ARG A 362 17.69 16.42 -14.23
N PRO A 363 17.49 17.18 -13.14
CA PRO A 363 16.35 16.98 -12.25
C PRO A 363 15.02 16.98 -13.03
N GLY A 364 14.13 16.05 -12.71
CA GLY A 364 12.86 15.85 -13.41
C GLY A 364 12.93 14.91 -14.62
N THR A 365 14.13 14.51 -15.06
CA THR A 365 14.29 13.47 -16.09
C THR A 365 14.45 12.09 -15.43
N TYR A 366 13.53 11.17 -15.76
CA TYR A 366 13.52 9.82 -15.26
C TYR A 366 14.19 8.85 -16.25
N MET A 367 14.78 7.77 -15.71
CA MET A 367 15.00 6.55 -16.49
C MET A 367 13.64 6.05 -16.97
N ALA A 368 13.45 5.98 -18.28
CA ALA A 368 12.13 5.75 -18.90
C ALA A 368 12.23 4.96 -20.21
N HIS A 369 11.14 4.27 -20.57
CA HIS A 369 11.05 3.51 -21.82
C HIS A 369 9.69 3.67 -22.52
N GLU A 370 9.67 3.48 -23.84
CA GLU A 370 8.47 3.34 -24.67
C GLU A 370 8.60 2.06 -25.50
N GLY A 371 7.86 1.02 -25.11
CA GLY A 371 8.10 -0.32 -25.63
C GLY A 371 9.53 -0.75 -25.35
N THR A 372 10.28 -1.13 -26.39
CA THR A 372 11.67 -1.58 -26.28
C THR A 372 12.71 -0.46 -26.36
N ARG A 373 12.29 0.80 -26.58
CA ARG A 373 13.19 1.94 -26.72
C ARG A 373 13.28 2.73 -25.42
N MET A 374 14.49 3.15 -25.04
CA MET A 374 14.66 4.10 -23.94
C MET A 374 14.27 5.50 -24.39
N THR A 375 13.78 6.32 -23.47
CA THR A 375 13.40 7.70 -23.75
C THR A 375 13.82 8.63 -22.61
N SER A 376 14.03 9.91 -22.93
CA SER A 376 14.23 10.97 -21.95
C SER A 376 13.00 11.87 -21.80
N ALA A 377 11.94 11.59 -22.57
CA ALA A 377 10.68 12.32 -22.55
C ALA A 377 9.87 12.05 -21.28
N ARG A 378 8.92 12.94 -20.98
CA ARG A 378 7.94 12.73 -19.92
C ARG A 378 6.98 11.62 -20.37
N VAL A 379 6.94 10.53 -19.61
CA VAL A 379 6.06 9.37 -19.83
C VAL A 379 5.21 9.10 -18.58
N ALA A 380 4.23 8.21 -18.69
CA ALA A 380 3.42 7.78 -17.55
C ALA A 380 4.26 6.98 -16.53
N LEU A 381 3.76 6.91 -15.30
CA LEU A 381 4.48 6.31 -14.16
C LEU A 381 5.03 4.89 -14.44
N PRO A 382 4.25 3.93 -15.00
CA PRO A 382 4.73 2.56 -15.21
C PRO A 382 5.97 2.46 -16.11
N GLN A 383 6.10 3.35 -17.09
CA GLN A 383 7.24 3.43 -18.00
C GLN A 383 8.53 3.92 -17.33
N THR A 384 8.45 4.41 -16.09
CA THR A 384 9.62 4.88 -15.31
C THR A 384 10.05 3.90 -14.21
N GLN A 385 9.38 2.76 -14.11
CA GLN A 385 9.57 1.80 -13.03
C GLN A 385 10.39 0.59 -13.48
N PHE A 386 11.50 0.34 -12.78
CA PHE A 386 12.42 -0.74 -13.08
C PHE A 386 12.71 -1.57 -11.83
N ARG A 387 12.74 -2.89 -11.98
CA ARG A 387 13.27 -3.81 -10.97
C ARG A 387 14.78 -3.87 -11.08
N VAL A 388 15.47 -3.71 -9.95
CA VAL A 388 16.89 -4.02 -9.83
C VAL A 388 17.01 -5.45 -9.33
N GLU A 389 17.49 -6.34 -10.18
CA GLU A 389 17.54 -7.77 -9.89
C GLU A 389 18.97 -8.26 -9.81
N ASP A 390 19.27 -9.16 -8.87
CA ASP A 390 20.59 -9.78 -8.79
C ASP A 390 20.85 -10.64 -10.02
N ALA A 391 22.00 -10.41 -10.66
CA ALA A 391 22.46 -11.13 -11.84
C ALA A 391 23.75 -11.94 -11.54
N GLY A 392 24.09 -12.10 -10.26
CA GLY A 392 25.25 -12.82 -9.77
C GLY A 392 26.55 -12.02 -9.85
N ALA A 393 27.59 -12.49 -9.16
CA ALA A 393 28.93 -11.86 -9.15
C ALA A 393 28.94 -10.36 -8.82
N GLY A 394 28.02 -9.91 -7.97
CA GLY A 394 27.88 -8.50 -7.58
C GLY A 394 27.36 -7.60 -8.70
N THR A 395 26.68 -8.18 -9.69
CA THR A 395 26.07 -7.45 -10.81
C THR A 395 24.55 -7.51 -10.74
N VAL A 396 23.88 -6.58 -11.41
CA VAL A 396 22.44 -6.44 -11.46
C VAL A 396 21.94 -6.27 -12.89
N THR A 397 20.69 -6.64 -13.12
CA THR A 397 19.91 -6.25 -14.30
C THR A 397 18.82 -5.25 -13.92
N LEU A 398 18.46 -4.38 -14.87
CA LEU A 398 17.35 -3.45 -14.74
C LEU A 398 16.22 -3.93 -15.66
N SER A 399 15.10 -4.37 -15.08
CA SER A 399 13.96 -4.90 -15.83
C SER A 399 12.75 -3.96 -15.71
N PRO A 400 12.24 -3.39 -16.82
CA PRO A 400 11.03 -2.56 -16.77
C PRO A 400 9.81 -3.39 -16.38
N ILE A 401 8.91 -2.84 -15.57
CA ILE A 401 7.77 -3.62 -15.06
C ILE A 401 6.79 -4.07 -16.15
N LEU A 402 6.65 -3.29 -17.23
CA LEU A 402 5.75 -3.57 -18.35
C LEU A 402 6.29 -4.62 -19.33
N LEU A 403 7.56 -5.01 -19.21
CA LEU A 403 8.22 -6.02 -20.05
C LEU A 403 9.06 -6.93 -19.15
N SER A 404 8.39 -7.74 -18.33
CA SER A 404 9.02 -8.52 -17.25
C SER A 404 10.07 -9.54 -17.74
N ASP A 405 9.94 -10.03 -18.97
CA ASP A 405 10.88 -10.90 -19.67
C ASP A 405 12.02 -10.16 -20.37
N HIS A 406 12.10 -8.83 -20.22
CA HIS A 406 13.14 -7.98 -20.79
C HIS A 406 14.02 -7.32 -19.71
N CYS A 407 15.19 -6.85 -20.14
CA CYS A 407 16.10 -6.04 -19.33
C CYS A 407 16.83 -5.00 -20.18
N LEU A 408 17.45 -4.01 -19.54
CA LEU A 408 18.30 -3.04 -20.21
C LEU A 408 19.57 -3.71 -20.77
N THR A 409 19.91 -3.36 -22.00
CA THR A 409 21.15 -3.77 -22.66
C THR A 409 21.75 -2.59 -23.43
N ALA A 410 23.08 -2.48 -23.50
CA ALA A 410 23.70 -1.60 -24.48
C ALA A 410 23.63 -2.19 -25.88
N THR A 411 23.57 -1.30 -26.85
CA THR A 411 23.67 -1.55 -28.28
C THR A 411 25.11 -1.31 -28.76
N ASP A 412 25.45 -1.81 -29.95
CA ASP A 412 26.82 -1.74 -30.51
C ASP A 412 27.32 -0.30 -30.71
N ASP A 413 26.40 0.65 -30.92
CA ASP A 413 26.66 2.09 -31.04
C ASP A 413 26.80 2.82 -29.68
N GLY A 414 26.73 2.09 -28.56
CA GLY A 414 26.82 2.62 -27.21
C GLY A 414 25.52 3.21 -26.65
N GLY A 415 24.42 3.13 -27.40
CA GLY A 415 23.07 3.36 -26.91
C GLY A 415 22.62 2.30 -25.90
N VAL A 416 21.45 2.48 -25.31
CA VAL A 416 20.83 1.52 -24.39
C VAL A 416 19.37 1.30 -24.80
N ALA A 417 18.96 0.03 -24.86
CA ALA A 417 17.63 -0.41 -25.23
C ALA A 417 17.11 -1.45 -24.22
N VAL A 418 15.84 -1.83 -24.36
CA VAL A 418 15.22 -2.93 -23.63
C VAL A 418 15.18 -4.15 -24.55
N ALA A 419 15.77 -5.27 -24.14
CA ALA A 419 15.85 -6.49 -24.93
C ALA A 419 15.40 -7.73 -24.12
N PRO A 420 14.90 -8.79 -24.78
CA PRO A 420 14.54 -10.03 -24.11
C PRO A 420 15.73 -10.59 -23.33
N ARG A 421 15.49 -11.12 -22.12
CA ARG A 421 16.53 -11.75 -21.30
C ARG A 421 17.22 -12.94 -21.99
N SER A 422 16.56 -13.55 -22.96
CA SER A 422 17.08 -14.67 -23.76
C SER A 422 18.04 -14.23 -24.88
N ALA A 423 17.98 -12.96 -25.31
CA ALA A 423 18.79 -12.43 -26.40
C ALA A 423 20.11 -11.86 -25.85
N ALA A 424 21.17 -12.67 -25.90
CA ALA A 424 22.48 -12.42 -25.30
C ALA A 424 22.44 -12.31 -23.75
N PRO A 425 23.54 -12.54 -23.01
CA PRO A 425 23.55 -12.21 -21.60
C PRO A 425 23.37 -10.70 -21.50
N GLY A 426 22.13 -10.25 -21.27
CA GLY A 426 21.77 -8.84 -21.18
C GLY A 426 22.80 -8.07 -20.36
N GLN A 427 23.12 -6.85 -20.79
CA GLN A 427 24.21 -6.13 -20.15
C GLN A 427 23.95 -6.00 -18.66
N LYS A 428 24.88 -6.54 -17.88
CA LYS A 428 24.84 -6.45 -16.43
C LYS A 428 25.49 -5.17 -15.98
N PHE A 429 25.01 -4.63 -14.87
CA PHE A 429 25.55 -3.42 -14.26
C PHE A 429 26.07 -3.72 -12.87
N ARG A 430 27.02 -2.94 -12.37
CA ARG A 430 27.32 -2.86 -10.94
C ARG A 430 26.63 -1.63 -10.39
N ARG A 431 25.77 -1.81 -9.38
CA ARG A 431 25.16 -0.71 -8.64
C ARG A 431 26.17 -0.18 -7.63
N VAL A 432 26.68 1.04 -7.88
CA VAL A 432 27.70 1.68 -7.05
C VAL A 432 27.12 2.91 -6.38
N THR A 433 27.46 3.15 -5.12
CA THR A 433 27.04 4.35 -4.40
C THR A 433 27.73 5.59 -4.98
N ALA A 434 26.98 6.68 -5.16
CA ALA A 434 27.48 8.00 -5.50
C ALA A 434 27.23 8.99 -4.35
N GLY A 435 27.88 10.15 -4.41
CA GLY A 435 27.69 11.20 -3.41
C GLY A 435 26.22 11.64 -3.28
N GLY A 436 25.81 12.05 -2.08
CA GLY A 436 24.45 12.55 -1.83
C GLY A 436 23.35 11.49 -1.84
N GLY A 437 23.69 10.22 -1.61
CA GLY A 437 22.71 9.11 -1.60
C GLY A 437 22.27 8.63 -2.99
N ALA A 438 22.90 9.16 -4.05
CA ALA A 438 22.67 8.72 -5.42
C ALA A 438 23.37 7.37 -5.70
N VAL A 439 23.03 6.76 -6.84
CA VAL A 439 23.62 5.51 -7.33
C VAL A 439 24.10 5.66 -8.77
N ARG A 440 25.02 4.80 -9.18
CA ARG A 440 25.44 4.61 -10.58
C ARG A 440 25.24 3.17 -10.99
N PHE A 441 24.88 2.97 -12.24
CA PHE A 441 24.84 1.66 -12.88
C PHE A 441 26.02 1.57 -13.85
N VAL A 442 27.14 1.07 -13.35
CA VAL A 442 28.40 0.94 -14.10
C VAL A 442 28.34 -0.33 -14.95
N SER A 443 28.69 -0.26 -16.22
CA SER A 443 28.71 -1.44 -17.11
C SER A 443 29.65 -2.52 -16.55
N ALA A 444 29.17 -3.77 -16.51
CA ALA A 444 30.00 -4.88 -16.06
C ALA A 444 31.09 -5.24 -17.08
N SER A 445 30.83 -5.05 -18.37
CA SER A 445 31.74 -5.33 -19.49
C SER A 445 32.74 -4.19 -19.76
N ASP A 446 32.39 -2.96 -19.40
CA ASP A 446 33.25 -1.78 -19.55
C ASP A 446 33.14 -0.91 -18.27
N PRO A 447 33.95 -1.21 -17.23
CA PRO A 447 33.89 -0.52 -15.94
C PRO A 447 34.19 0.98 -16.00
N ALA A 448 34.71 1.49 -17.13
CA ALA A 448 34.93 2.91 -17.33
C ALA A 448 33.63 3.65 -17.71
N LYS A 449 32.54 2.94 -18.01
CA LYS A 449 31.26 3.52 -18.44
C LYS A 449 30.10 3.20 -17.51
N ALA A 450 29.13 4.11 -17.44
CA ALA A 450 27.89 3.96 -16.68
C ALA A 450 26.69 4.52 -17.44
N LEU A 451 25.48 4.11 -17.05
CA LEU A 451 24.22 4.61 -17.60
C LEU A 451 24.08 6.12 -17.36
N THR A 452 23.77 6.86 -18.43
CA THR A 452 23.44 8.29 -18.38
C THR A 452 22.28 8.62 -19.33
N VAL A 453 21.64 9.76 -19.09
CA VAL A 453 20.64 10.34 -19.99
C VAL A 453 21.31 10.87 -21.26
N ALA A 454 20.72 10.55 -22.42
CA ALA A 454 21.00 11.14 -23.72
C ALA A 454 19.73 11.87 -24.25
N PRO A 455 19.84 12.75 -25.27
CA PRO A 455 18.67 13.39 -25.88
C PRO A 455 17.60 12.36 -26.30
N ASP A 456 18.01 11.27 -26.94
CA ASP A 456 17.08 10.27 -27.51
C ASP A 456 16.88 9.03 -26.63
N GLY A 457 17.24 9.09 -25.33
CA GLY A 457 17.06 7.98 -24.40
C GLY A 457 18.20 7.83 -23.40
N LEU A 458 18.78 6.64 -23.34
CA LEU A 458 19.93 6.34 -22.48
C LEU A 458 21.13 5.89 -23.31
N ARG A 459 22.33 6.12 -22.77
CA ARG A 459 23.59 5.64 -23.33
C ARG A 459 24.59 5.28 -22.25
N LEU A 460 25.67 4.63 -22.63
CA LEU A 460 26.85 4.48 -21.81
C LEU A 460 27.79 5.69 -21.98
N ALA A 461 28.19 6.31 -20.88
CA ALA A 461 29.16 7.43 -20.85
C ALA A 461 30.17 7.25 -19.71
N PRO A 462 31.28 8.02 -19.67
CA PRO A 462 32.29 7.89 -18.62
C PRO A 462 31.71 7.86 -17.19
N GLY A 463 32.03 6.82 -16.43
CA GLY A 463 31.34 6.45 -15.18
C GLY A 463 31.59 7.38 -13.99
N GLN A 464 32.54 8.31 -14.09
CA GLN A 464 32.78 9.32 -13.05
C GLN A 464 32.04 10.64 -13.28
N ASP A 465 31.34 10.78 -14.42
CA ASP A 465 30.54 11.98 -14.71
C ASP A 465 29.37 12.12 -13.72
N VAL A 466 29.02 13.35 -13.36
CA VAL A 466 27.80 13.66 -12.60
C VAL A 466 26.54 13.24 -13.38
N ALA A 467 26.60 13.25 -14.72
CA ALA A 467 25.53 12.82 -15.60
C ALA A 467 25.17 11.33 -15.46
N SER A 468 26.07 10.51 -14.90
CA SER A 468 25.83 9.08 -14.68
C SER A 468 25.21 8.74 -13.31
N ALA A 469 25.01 9.75 -12.45
CA ALA A 469 24.41 9.58 -11.14
C ALA A 469 22.89 9.68 -11.18
N TRP A 470 22.23 8.80 -10.42
CA TRP A 470 20.78 8.66 -10.34
C TRP A 470 20.33 8.74 -8.89
N LYS A 471 19.35 9.59 -8.59
CA LYS A 471 18.63 9.53 -7.33
C LYS A 471 17.57 8.43 -7.44
N VAL A 472 17.51 7.53 -6.46
CA VAL A 472 16.37 6.62 -6.33
C VAL A 472 15.21 7.48 -5.82
N ASP A 473 14.19 7.63 -6.66
CA ASP A 473 12.96 8.34 -6.27
C ASP A 473 12.29 7.54 -5.18
#